data_AF-A0A3D2F8V9-F1
#
_entry.id   AF-A0A3D2F8V9-F1
#
_cell.length_a   1.000
_cell.length_b   1.000
_cell.length_c   1.000
_cell.angle_alpha   90.00
_cell.angle_beta   90.00
_cell.angle_gamma   90.00
#
_symmetry.space_group_name_H-M   'P 1'
#
loop_
_entity.id
_entity.type
_entity.pdbx_description
1 polymer ?
#
loop_
_entity_poly.entity_id
_entity_poly.type
_entity_poly.pdbx_seq_one_letter_code
_entity_poly.pdbx_strand_id
1 'polypeptide(L)'
;KGQYEAAQSISLNYRDTMRYVILPQAIRRILPALGNQLVYMLKMSSLVSVIGMQELTRKANELVVSEYRPLEIYTILVLEYLVLILIVSAGVRWLERRMNSSEA
;
A
#
# COMPACT_ATOMS: atom_id res chain seq x y z
N LYS A 1 22.74 -20.53 -8.03
CA LYS A 1 23.51 -21.40 -8.95
C LYS A 1 23.74 -22.78 -8.31
N GLY A 2 24.34 -22.86 -7.11
CA GLY A 2 24.55 -24.16 -6.43
C GLY A 2 23.32 -25.06 -6.22
N GLN A 3 22.14 -24.52 -5.87
CA GLN A 3 20.93 -25.33 -5.66
C GLN A 3 20.38 -25.98 -6.95
N TYR A 4 20.62 -25.35 -8.11
CA TYR A 4 20.23 -25.87 -9.41
C TYR A 4 21.22 -26.94 -9.90
N GLU A 5 22.51 -26.69 -9.72
CA GLU A 5 23.58 -27.63 -10.05
C GLU A 5 23.49 -28.89 -9.15
N ALA A 6 23.21 -28.73 -7.85
CA ALA A 6 23.01 -29.85 -6.93
C ALA A 6 21.79 -30.71 -7.29
N ALA A 7 20.69 -30.09 -7.75
CA ALA A 7 19.51 -30.81 -8.22
C ALA A 7 19.77 -31.61 -9.50
N GLN A 8 20.60 -31.08 -10.41
CA GLN A 8 21.05 -31.83 -11.59
C GLN A 8 22.00 -32.97 -11.23
N SER A 9 22.86 -32.80 -10.21
CA SER A 9 23.76 -33.87 -9.73
C SER A 9 23.03 -35.08 -9.15
N ILE A 10 21.78 -34.90 -8.69
CA ILE A 10 20.89 -35.99 -8.24
C ILE A 10 19.84 -36.39 -9.28
N SER A 11 20.06 -36.00 -10.55
CA SER A 11 19.20 -36.35 -11.69
C SER A 11 17.72 -35.94 -11.56
N LEU A 12 17.43 -34.86 -10.83
CA LEU A 12 16.06 -34.30 -10.80
C LEU A 12 15.68 -33.72 -12.16
N ASN A 13 14.45 -33.96 -12.59
CA ASN A 13 13.89 -33.33 -13.77
C ASN A 13 13.68 -31.82 -13.52
N TYR A 14 13.62 -31.02 -14.58
CA TYR A 14 13.43 -29.56 -14.50
C TYR A 14 12.16 -29.18 -13.72
N ARG A 15 11.07 -29.93 -13.92
CA ARG A 15 9.80 -29.72 -13.22
C ARG A 15 9.93 -29.94 -11.71
N ASP A 16 10.65 -30.98 -11.30
CA ASP A 16 10.85 -31.32 -9.89
C ASP A 16 11.81 -30.34 -9.23
N THR A 17 12.88 -29.98 -9.94
CA THR A 17 13.83 -28.96 -9.51
C THR A 17 13.14 -27.62 -9.26
N MET A 18 12.28 -27.20 -10.20
CA MET A 18 11.54 -25.95 -10.06
C MET A 18 10.55 -26.03 -8.89
N ARG A 19 9.72 -27.07 -8.79
CA ARG A 19 8.67 -27.19 -7.78
C ARG A 19 9.19 -27.36 -6.35
N TYR A 20 10.23 -28.17 -6.15
CA TYR A 20 10.69 -28.56 -4.82
C TYR A 20 11.91 -27.77 -4.34
N VAL A 21 12.75 -27.27 -5.25
CA VAL A 21 13.99 -26.59 -4.87
C VAL A 21 13.89 -25.09 -5.11
N ILE A 22 13.62 -24.67 -6.34
CA ILE A 22 13.73 -23.24 -6.72
C ILE A 22 12.52 -22.43 -6.25
N LEU A 23 11.29 -22.85 -6.55
CA LEU A 23 10.08 -22.08 -6.23
C LEU A 23 9.98 -21.74 -4.73
N PRO A 24 10.11 -22.71 -3.81
CA PRO A 24 9.96 -22.44 -2.38
C PRO A 24 11.01 -21.44 -1.87
N GLN A 25 12.25 -21.54 -2.36
CA GLN A 25 13.33 -20.63 -2.02
C GLN A 25 13.13 -19.24 -2.63
N ALA A 26 12.68 -19.18 -3.88
CA ALA A 26 12.40 -17.93 -4.60
C ALA A 26 11.23 -17.18 -3.93
N ILE A 27 10.15 -17.87 -3.59
CA ILE A 27 8.99 -17.31 -2.89
C ILE A 27 9.42 -16.70 -1.56
N ARG A 28 10.19 -17.43 -0.74
CA ARG A 28 10.68 -16.94 0.56
C ARG A 28 11.58 -15.70 0.43
N ARG A 29 12.27 -15.54 -0.70
CA ARG A 29 13.15 -14.38 -0.98
C ARG A 29 12.41 -13.19 -1.59
N ILE A 30 11.40 -13.43 -2.43
CA ILE A 30 10.68 -12.38 -3.16
C ILE A 30 9.51 -11.82 -2.32
N LEU A 31 8.87 -12.64 -1.49
CA LEU A 31 7.75 -12.20 -0.64
C LEU A 31 8.05 -10.95 0.21
N PRO A 32 9.20 -10.85 0.91
CA PRO A 32 9.54 -9.63 1.67
C PRO A 32 9.67 -8.38 0.78
N ALA A 33 10.24 -8.53 -0.41
CA ALA A 33 10.38 -7.43 -1.36
C ALA A 33 9.03 -6.97 -1.93
N LEU A 34 8.12 -7.91 -2.20
CA LEU A 34 6.75 -7.61 -2.62
C LEU A 34 5.96 -6.91 -1.51
N GLY A 35 6.16 -7.29 -0.25
CA GLY A 35 5.59 -6.60 0.91
C GLY A 35 6.04 -5.14 0.99
N ASN A 36 7.35 -4.89 0.85
CA ASN A 36 7.88 -3.53 0.80
C ASN A 36 7.34 -2.73 -0.40
N GLN A 37 7.22 -3.35 -1.58
CA GLN A 37 6.66 -2.71 -2.77
C GLN A 37 5.18 -2.37 -2.58
N LEU A 38 4.41 -3.22 -1.89
CA LEU A 38 3.00 -2.96 -1.54
C LEU A 38 2.87 -1.77 -0.59
N VAL A 39 3.70 -1.70 0.45
CA VAL A 39 3.75 -0.54 1.36
C VAL A 39 4.12 0.73 0.60
N TYR A 40 5.08 0.65 -0.32
CA TYR A 40 5.43 1.76 -1.19
C TYR A 40 4.26 2.20 -2.08
N MET A 41 3.55 1.25 -2.70
CA MET A 41 2.35 1.55 -3.48
C MET A 41 1.22 2.14 -2.63
N LEU A 42 1.05 1.72 -1.38
CA LEU A 42 0.10 2.33 -0.45
C LEU A 42 0.48 3.77 -0.06
N LYS A 43 1.78 4.07 0.03
CA LYS A 43 2.26 5.45 0.21
C LYS A 43 2.07 6.27 -1.06
N MET A 44 2.33 5.70 -2.22
CA MET A 44 2.08 6.38 -3.50
C MET A 44 0.57 6.55 -3.78
N SER A 45 -0.29 5.66 -3.29
CA SER A 45 -1.74 5.88 -3.36
C SER A 45 -2.21 6.98 -2.40
N SER A 46 -1.52 7.20 -1.28
CA SER A 46 -1.76 8.40 -0.45
C SER A 46 -1.44 9.72 -1.19
N LEU A 47 -0.66 9.69 -2.27
CA LEU A 47 -0.48 10.83 -3.19
C LEU A 47 -1.81 11.23 -3.87
N VAL A 48 -2.74 10.28 -4.08
CA VAL A 48 -4.12 10.56 -4.50
C VAL A 48 -4.89 11.32 -3.43
N SER A 49 -4.63 11.07 -2.13
CA SER A 49 -5.19 11.88 -1.04
C SER A 49 -4.68 13.32 -1.06
N VAL A 50 -3.44 13.55 -1.52
CA VAL A 50 -2.86 14.89 -1.71
C VAL A 50 -3.48 15.59 -2.93
N ILE A 51 -3.66 14.89 -4.05
CA ILE A 51 -4.37 15.43 -5.23
C ILE A 51 -5.82 15.76 -4.87
N GLY A 52 -6.52 14.87 -4.16
CA GLY A 52 -7.87 15.10 -3.66
C GLY A 52 -7.96 16.30 -2.70
N MET A 53 -6.94 16.53 -1.86
CA MET A 53 -6.84 17.74 -1.04
C MET A 53 -6.78 19.01 -1.89
N GLN A 54 -5.98 18.96 -2.96
CA GLN A 54 -5.80 20.09 -3.86
C GLN A 54 -7.11 20.43 -4.57
N GLU A 55 -7.86 19.43 -5.01
CA GLU A 55 -9.19 19.61 -5.61
C GLU A 55 -10.24 20.10 -4.61
N LEU A 56 -10.27 19.53 -3.40
CA LEU A 56 -11.15 19.96 -2.30
C LEU A 56 -10.89 21.41 -1.89
N THR A 57 -9.61 21.78 -1.75
CA THR A 57 -9.20 23.16 -1.43
C THR A 57 -9.57 24.11 -2.55
N ARG A 58 -9.45 23.69 -3.82
CA ARG A 58 -9.87 24.49 -4.98
C ARG A 58 -11.37 24.76 -4.96
N LYS A 59 -12.19 23.72 -4.74
CA LYS A 59 -13.65 23.87 -4.62
C LYS A 59 -14.04 24.75 -3.43
N ALA A 60 -13.39 24.57 -2.28
CA ALA A 60 -13.63 25.45 -1.14
C ALA A 60 -13.31 26.91 -1.47
N ASN A 61 -12.18 27.21 -2.11
CA ASN A 61 -11.87 28.57 -2.54
C ASN A 61 -12.91 29.14 -3.51
N GLU A 62 -13.42 28.34 -4.44
CA GLU A 62 -14.49 28.73 -5.36
C GLU A 62 -15.79 29.09 -4.60
N LEU A 63 -16.19 28.24 -3.64
CA LEU A 63 -17.32 28.49 -2.75
C LEU A 63 -17.11 29.73 -1.86
N VAL A 64 -15.90 29.97 -1.38
CA VAL A 64 -15.58 31.14 -0.54
C VAL A 64 -15.76 32.44 -1.32
N VAL A 65 -15.36 32.44 -2.59
CA VAL A 65 -15.52 33.60 -3.48
C VAL A 65 -16.99 33.81 -3.86
N SER A 66 -17.78 32.74 -4.01
CA SER A 66 -19.21 32.81 -4.35
C SER A 66 -20.10 33.21 -3.17
N GLU A 67 -19.93 32.59 -2.02
CA GLU A 67 -20.81 32.71 -0.86
C GLU A 67 -20.34 33.76 0.16
N TYR A 68 -19.12 34.29 0.02
CA TYR A 68 -18.48 35.25 0.94
C TYR A 68 -18.47 34.82 2.42
N ARG A 69 -18.56 33.51 2.70
CA ARG A 69 -18.60 32.92 4.06
C ARG A 69 -17.39 32.00 4.31
N PRO A 70 -16.16 32.56 4.42
CA PRO A 70 -14.94 31.78 4.52
C PRO A 70 -14.86 30.88 5.74
N LEU A 71 -15.32 31.35 6.91
CA LEU A 71 -15.21 30.58 8.16
C LEU A 71 -15.97 29.26 8.10
N GLU A 72 -17.19 29.24 7.57
CA GLU A 72 -18.01 28.03 7.50
C GLU A 72 -17.48 27.04 6.47
N ILE A 73 -17.04 27.54 5.31
CA ILE A 73 -16.53 26.69 4.22
C ILE A 73 -15.21 26.03 4.62
N TYR A 74 -14.27 26.77 5.22
CA TYR A 74 -13.02 26.16 5.69
C TYR A 74 -13.24 25.21 6.88
N THR A 75 -14.22 25.50 7.76
CA THR A 75 -14.56 24.58 8.86
C THR A 75 -15.08 23.25 8.33
N ILE A 76 -15.97 23.27 7.33
CA ILE A 76 -16.48 22.06 6.68
C ILE A 76 -15.34 21.32 5.96
N LEU A 77 -14.46 22.03 5.24
CA LEU A 77 -13.31 21.43 4.56
C LEU A 77 -12.39 20.70 5.55
N VAL A 78 -12.06 21.32 6.69
CA VAL A 78 -11.20 20.70 7.71
C VAL A 78 -11.87 19.46 8.30
N LEU A 79 -13.18 19.50 8.55
CA LEU A 79 -13.94 18.36 9.06
C LEU A 79 -13.99 17.20 8.06
N GLU A 80 -14.27 17.49 6.78
CA GLU A 80 -14.26 16.47 5.72
C GLU A 80 -12.88 15.83 5.59
N TYR A 81 -11.81 16.64 5.67
CA TYR A 81 -10.43 16.16 5.62
C TYR A 81 -10.08 15.29 6.83
N LEU A 82 -10.53 15.67 8.03
CA LEU A 82 -10.36 14.87 9.24
C LEU A 82 -11.05 13.50 9.10
N VAL A 83 -12.26 13.46 8.56
CA VAL A 83 -13.00 12.21 8.31
C VAL A 83 -12.23 11.31 7.34
N LEU A 84 -11.72 11.85 6.24
CA LEU A 84 -10.91 11.08 5.27
C LEU A 84 -9.65 10.51 5.92
N ILE A 85 -8.90 11.31 6.68
CA ILE A 85 -7.70 10.85 7.40
C ILE A 85 -8.04 9.75 8.39
N LEU A 86 -9.14 9.87 9.13
CA LEU A 86 -9.58 8.85 10.09
C LEU A 86 -9.93 7.54 9.41
N ILE A 87 -10.66 7.58 8.28
CA ILE A 87 -11.02 6.40 7.48
C ILE A 87 -9.76 5.70 6.96
N VAL A 88 -8.84 6.45 6.35
CA VAL A 88 -7.59 5.89 5.81
C VAL A 88 -6.73 5.33 6.93
N SER A 89 -6.56 6.05 8.03
CA SER A 89 -5.79 5.59 9.20
C SER A 89 -6.41 4.35 9.85
N ALA A 90 -7.73 4.23 9.86
CA ALA A 90 -8.41 3.02 10.33
C ALA A 90 -8.18 1.84 9.38
N GLY A 91 -8.26 2.06 8.06
CA GLY A 91 -7.98 1.05 7.05
C GLY A 91 -6.54 0.52 7.11
N VAL A 92 -5.55 1.41 7.27
CA VAL A 92 -4.14 1.04 7.44
C VAL A 92 -3.94 0.25 8.74
N ARG A 93 -4.48 0.70 9.87
CA ARG A 93 -4.39 -0.04 11.15
C ARG A 93 -5.06 -1.40 11.10
N TRP A 94 -6.16 -1.54 10.37
CA TRP A 94 -6.82 -2.83 10.16
C TRP A 94 -5.94 -3.77 9.33
N LEU A 95 -5.32 -3.26 8.27
CA LEU A 95 -4.38 -4.01 7.43
C LEU A 95 -3.12 -4.44 8.22
N GLU A 96 -2.53 -3.54 9.00
CA GLU A 96 -1.40 -3.80 9.88
C GLU A 96 -1.70 -4.89 10.91
N ARG A 97 -2.87 -4.82 11.57
CA ARG A 97 -3.31 -5.86 12.52
C ARG A 97 -3.46 -7.24 11.87
N ARG A 98 -3.88 -7.28 10.61
CA ARG A 98 -4.04 -8.53 9.86
C ARG A 98 -2.71 -9.09 9.34
N MET A 99 -1.71 -8.23 9.13
CA MET A 99 -0.38 -8.62 8.69
C MET A 99 0.55 -8.98 9.86
N ASN A 100 0.45 -8.31 11.00
CA ASN A 100 1.27 -8.57 12.20
C ASN A 100 0.91 -9.89 12.92
N SER A 101 -0.20 -10.55 12.57
CA SER A 101 -0.46 -11.94 13.00
C SER A 101 0.40 -12.98 12.26
N SER A 102 1.32 -12.56 11.37
CA SER A 102 2.25 -13.43 10.66
C SER A 102 3.72 -13.27 11.08
N GLU A 103 4.04 -12.42 12.07
CA GLU A 103 5.40 -12.23 12.62
C GLU A 103 5.52 -12.53 14.12
N ALA A 104 4.60 -13.33 14.69
CA ALA A 104 4.74 -13.88 16.04
C ALA A 104 4.77 -15.41 16.01
#